data_AF-A0A2V7D674-F1
#
_entry.id   AF-A0A2V7D674-F1
#
_cell.length_a   1.000
_cell.length_b   1.000
_cell.length_c   1.000
_cell.angle_alpha   90.00
_cell.angle_beta   90.00
_cell.angle_gamma   90.00
#
_symmetry.space_group_name_H-M   'P 1'
#
loop_
_entity.id
_entity.type
_entity.pdbx_description
1 polymer ?
#
loop_
_entity_poly.entity_id
_entity_poly.type
_entity_poly.pdbx_seq_one_letter_code
_entity_poly.pdbx_strand_id
1 'polypeptide(L)'
;MHRRRVIALVLSGIFPGLGQLYNRQLLKGLIGLALGLALSWLAGRAAPTDPYALPGAALLVPLCVLLAVWSWSIIDAWRTASR
;
A
#
# COMPACT_ATOMS: atom_id res chain seq x y z
N MET A 1 11.48 22.94 -2.49
CA MET A 1 10.18 22.36 -2.91
C MET A 1 10.22 20.87 -3.26
N HIS A 2 11.35 20.31 -3.75
CA HIS A 2 11.47 18.87 -4.09
C HIS A 2 11.45 17.89 -2.89
N ARG A 3 11.99 18.26 -1.72
CA ARG A 3 12.07 17.36 -0.53
C ARG A 3 10.72 16.85 -0.03
N ARG A 4 9.66 17.67 -0.10
CA ARG A 4 8.30 17.28 0.35
C ARG A 4 7.69 16.19 -0.53
N ARG A 5 7.96 16.22 -1.84
CA ARG A 5 7.51 15.18 -2.78
C ARG A 5 8.22 13.86 -2.55
N VAL A 6 9.54 13.89 -2.30
CA VAL A 6 10.31 12.67 -1.99
C VAL A 6 9.85 12.05 -0.67
N ILE A 7 9.59 12.85 0.35
CA ILE A 7 9.08 12.35 1.65
C ILE A 7 7.69 11.72 1.48
N ALA A 8 6.79 12.34 0.72
CA ALA A 8 5.48 11.76 0.41
C ALA A 8 5.58 10.46 -0.43
N LEU A 9 6.58 10.37 -1.31
CA LEU A 9 6.87 9.17 -2.12
C LEU A 9 7.45 8.04 -1.26
N VAL A 10 8.40 8.35 -0.38
CA VAL A 10 8.99 7.40 0.57
C VAL A 10 7.94 6.93 1.58
N LEU A 11 7.06 7.82 2.05
CA LEU A 11 5.94 7.46 2.93
C LEU A 11 4.89 6.60 2.22
N SER A 12 4.51 6.91 0.98
CA SER A 12 3.61 6.05 0.19
C SER A 12 4.26 4.72 -0.21
N GLY A 13 5.59 4.69 -0.30
CA GLY A 13 6.40 3.49 -0.45
C GLY A 13 6.69 2.72 0.85
N ILE A 14 6.16 3.13 2.00
CA ILE A 14 6.25 2.37 3.25
C ILE A 14 4.88 1.81 3.62
N PHE A 15 3.82 2.59 3.42
CA PHE A 15 2.43 2.13 3.62
C PHE A 15 1.48 2.83 2.63
N PRO A 16 0.58 2.07 1.98
CA PRO A 16 -0.43 2.66 1.12
C PRO A 16 -1.28 3.63 1.94
N GLY A 17 -1.48 4.86 1.44
CA GLY A 17 -2.29 5.89 2.11
C GLY A 17 -1.51 6.97 2.88
N LEU A 18 -0.24 6.78 3.25
CA LEU A 18 0.52 7.81 3.98
C LEU A 18 0.79 9.08 3.14
N GLY A 19 1.00 8.93 1.83
CA GLY A 19 1.15 10.06 0.91
C GLY A 19 -0.13 10.91 0.80
N GLN A 20 -1.30 10.28 0.88
CA GLN A 20 -2.59 10.97 0.90
C GLN A 20 -2.82 11.68 2.24
N LEU A 21 -2.40 11.07 3.36
CA LEU A 21 -2.41 11.71 4.68
C LEU A 21 -1.56 13.00 4.68
N TYR A 22 -0.38 12.96 4.08
CA TYR A 22 0.51 14.11 3.93
C TYR A 22 -0.12 15.24 3.09
N ASN A 23 -0.87 14.87 2.05
CA ASN A 23 -1.54 15.83 1.17
C ASN A 23 -2.92 16.30 1.70
N ARG A 24 -3.16 16.17 3.02
CA ARG A 24 -4.42 16.47 3.71
C ARG A 24 -5.66 15.70 3.20
N GLN A 25 -5.47 14.64 2.42
CA GLN A 25 -6.54 13.73 1.99
C GLN A 25 -6.71 12.60 3.01
N LEU A 26 -7.15 12.97 4.22
CA LEU A 26 -7.25 12.06 5.36
C LEU A 26 -8.11 10.82 5.08
N LEU A 27 -9.27 11.00 4.43
CA LEU A 27 -10.19 9.89 4.14
C LEU A 27 -9.56 8.83 3.24
N LYS A 28 -8.92 9.26 2.15
CA LYS A 28 -8.24 8.35 1.22
C LYS A 28 -7.02 7.69 1.87
N GLY A 29 -6.27 8.46 2.66
CA GLY A 29 -5.13 7.93 3.41
C GLY A 29 -5.53 6.86 4.41
N LEU A 30 -6.65 7.07 5.13
CA LEU A 30 -7.21 6.08 6.05
C LEU A 30 -7.65 4.81 5.32
N ILE A 31 -8.34 4.95 4.18
CA ILE A 31 -8.77 3.83 3.34
C ILE A 31 -7.56 3.02 2.84
N GLY A 32 -6.53 3.71 2.36
CA GLY A 32 -5.28 3.07 1.92
C GLY A 32 -4.60 2.30 3.04
N LEU A 33 -4.51 2.89 4.23
CA LEU A 33 -3.93 2.24 5.41
C LEU A 33 -4.75 1.03 5.85
N ALA A 34 -6.07 1.17 5.92
CA ALA A 34 -6.98 0.08 6.30
C ALA A 34 -6.90 -1.09 5.32
N LEU A 35 -6.91 -0.82 4.01
CA LEU A 35 -6.71 -1.82 2.96
C LEU A 35 -5.34 -2.48 3.07
N GLY A 36 -4.28 -1.70 3.24
CA GLY A 36 -2.93 -2.21 3.42
C GLY A 36 -2.80 -3.14 4.62
N LEU A 37 -3.35 -2.75 5.76
CA LEU A 37 -3.37 -3.56 6.99
C LEU A 37 -4.21 -4.83 6.80
N ALA A 38 -5.41 -4.73 6.25
CA ALA A 38 -6.30 -5.86 6.06
C ALA A 38 -5.70 -6.90 5.09
N LEU A 39 -5.14 -6.45 3.96
CA LEU A 39 -4.49 -7.31 2.98
C LEU A 39 -3.20 -7.92 3.53
N SER A 40 -2.42 -7.18 4.31
CA SER A 40 -1.21 -7.71 4.97
C SER A 40 -1.56 -8.76 6.03
N TRP A 41 -2.62 -8.53 6.80
CA TRP A 41 -3.12 -9.50 7.77
C TRP A 41 -3.64 -10.76 7.09
N LEU A 42 -4.40 -10.61 6.00
CA LEU A 42 -4.90 -11.72 5.19
C LEU A 42 -3.75 -12.52 4.55
N ALA A 43 -2.74 -11.83 4.02
CA ALA A 43 -1.54 -12.46 3.47
C ALA A 43 -0.76 -13.23 4.55
N GLY A 44 -0.59 -12.67 5.75
CA GLY A 44 0.03 -13.39 6.87
C GLY A 44 -0.76 -14.62 7.31
N ARG A 45 -2.10 -14.54 7.26
CA ARG A 45 -3.01 -15.66 7.53
C ARG A 45 -2.95 -16.77 6.47
N ALA A 46 -2.62 -16.42 5.24
CA ALA A 46 -2.50 -17.32 4.09
C ALA A 46 -1.06 -17.77 3.83
N ALA A 47 -0.09 -17.23 4.58
CA ALA A 47 1.30 -17.59 4.47
C ALA A 47 1.49 -19.07 4.85
N PRO A 48 2.12 -19.88 3.99
CA PRO A 48 2.45 -21.24 4.35
C PRO A 48 3.41 -21.24 5.54
N THR A 49 3.07 -22.01 6.58
CA THR A 49 3.95 -22.23 7.74
C THR A 49 5.09 -23.19 7.41
N ASP A 50 4.92 -24.01 6.38
CA ASP A 50 5.95 -24.89 5.84
C ASP A 50 6.84 -24.15 4.84
N PRO A 51 8.17 -24.08 5.06
CA PRO A 51 9.11 -23.38 4.18
C PRO A 51 9.15 -23.91 2.74
N TYR A 52 8.72 -25.15 2.52
CA TYR A 52 8.73 -25.84 1.23
C TYR A 52 7.36 -25.89 0.56
N ALA A 53 6.31 -25.40 1.22
CA ALA A 53 4.97 -25.38 0.63
C ALA A 53 4.88 -24.28 -0.41
N LEU A 54 4.44 -24.65 -1.61
CA LEU A 54 4.23 -23.69 -2.68
C LEU A 54 3.15 -22.66 -2.26
N PRO A 55 3.38 -21.37 -2.51
CA PRO A 55 2.41 -20.34 -2.19
C PRO A 55 1.14 -20.55 -3.01
N GLY A 56 0.03 -20.81 -2.33
CA GLY A 56 -1.28 -21.01 -2.97
C GLY A 56 -1.93 -19.70 -3.42
N ALA A 57 -2.97 -19.81 -4.25
CA ALA A 57 -3.75 -18.65 -4.74
C ALA A 57 -4.28 -17.77 -3.58
N ALA A 58 -4.58 -18.36 -2.43
CA ALA A 58 -5.00 -17.64 -1.22
C ALA A 58 -3.97 -16.64 -0.68
N LEU A 59 -2.68 -16.83 -0.96
CA LEU A 59 -1.60 -15.89 -0.63
C LEU A 59 -1.27 -14.98 -1.82
N LEU A 60 -1.24 -15.54 -3.03
CA LEU A 60 -0.87 -14.80 -4.24
C LEU A 60 -1.89 -13.71 -4.60
N VAL A 61 -3.18 -14.00 -4.49
CA VAL A 61 -4.25 -13.02 -4.79
C VAL A 61 -4.15 -11.78 -3.89
N PRO A 62 -4.13 -11.88 -2.54
CA PRO A 62 -4.00 -10.70 -1.71
C PRO A 62 -2.67 -9.97 -1.89
N LEU A 63 -1.57 -10.66 -2.20
CA LEU A 63 -0.29 -10.02 -2.55
C LEU A 63 -0.38 -9.20 -3.85
N CYS A 64 -0.98 -9.75 -4.90
CA CYS A 64 -1.19 -9.04 -6.16
C CYS A 64 -2.11 -7.84 -5.98
N VAL A 65 -3.19 -8.00 -5.21
CA VAL A 65 -4.11 -6.89 -4.87
C VAL A 65 -3.38 -5.83 -4.03
N LEU A 66 -2.58 -6.25 -3.05
CA LEU A 66 -1.76 -5.34 -2.23
C LEU A 66 -0.81 -4.54 -3.12
N LEU A 67 -0.09 -5.20 -4.04
CA LEU A 67 0.79 -4.56 -5.03
C LEU A 67 0.04 -3.57 -5.92
N ALA A 68 -1.15 -3.93 -6.39
CA ALA A 68 -1.98 -3.05 -7.22
C ALA A 68 -2.45 -1.81 -6.44
N VAL A 69 -2.94 -2.00 -5.22
CA VAL A 69 -3.36 -0.93 -4.31
C VAL A 69 -2.18 -0.02 -3.97
N TRP A 70 -0.99 -0.61 -3.77
CA TRP A 70 0.23 0.12 -3.46
C TRP A 70 0.68 0.99 -4.63
N SER A 71 0.73 0.40 -5.83
CA SER A 71 1.04 1.12 -7.08
C SER A 71 0.04 2.24 -7.34
N TRP A 72 -1.26 1.97 -7.14
CA TRP A 72 -2.32 2.98 -7.24
C TRP A 72 -2.12 4.12 -6.24
N SER A 73 -1.80 3.81 -4.99
CA SER A 73 -1.59 4.81 -3.93
C SER A 73 -0.42 5.76 -4.28
N ILE A 74 0.66 5.22 -4.84
CA ILE A 74 1.81 6.01 -5.31
C ILE A 74 1.40 6.94 -6.46
N ILE A 75 0.68 6.41 -7.46
CA ILE A 75 0.24 7.20 -8.62
C ILE A 75 -0.73 8.31 -8.20
N ASP A 76 -1.70 8.01 -7.33
CA ASP A 76 -2.67 9.00 -6.83
C ASP A 76 -1.98 10.09 -6.00
N ALA A 77 -1.03 9.72 -5.13
CA ALA A 77 -0.24 10.68 -4.36
C ALA A 77 0.59 11.59 -5.29
N TRP A 78 1.22 11.02 -6.33
CA TRP A 78 2.00 11.80 -7.32
C TRP A 78 1.12 12.77 -8.10
N ARG A 79 -0.03 12.32 -8.60
CA ARG A 79 -0.99 13.17 -9.32
C ARG A 79 -1.51 14.31 -8.43
N THR A 80 -1.79 14.01 -7.17
CA THR A 80 -2.29 15.01 -6.22
C THR A 80 -1.22 16.03 -5.84
N ALA A 81 0.05 15.64 -5.71
CA ALA A 81 1.15 16.57 -5.41
C ALA A 81 1.62 17.41 -6.62
N SER A 82 1.09 17.09 -7.80
CA SER A 82 1.32 17.81 -9.06
C SER A 82 0.21 18.80 -9.41
N ARG A 83 -0.96 18.68 -8.76
CA ARG A 83 -2.00 19.72 -8.73
C ARG A 83 -1.67 20.75 -7.66
#